data_AF-G8LFA5-F1
#
_entry.id   AF-G8LFA5-F1
#
_cell.length_a   1.000
_cell.length_b   1.000
_cell.length_c   1.000
_cell.angle_alpha   90.00
_cell.angle_beta   90.00
_cell.angle_gamma   90.00
#
_symmetry.space_group_name_H-M   'P 1'
#
loop_
_entity.id
_entity.type
_entity.pdbx_description
1 polymer ?
#
loop_
_entity_poly.entity_id
_entity_poly.type
_entity_poly.pdbx_seq_one_letter_code
_entity_poly.pdbx_strand_id
1 'polypeptide(L)'
;MEKKYFKGNVDFISGQGCILSEFIGDVATRQINIVDGEYYASSSLLDKNEQVGFLLYDGKKSDLDLSDSEEISNEEFESVWMDSLDSFKEKNRIKYLSGDAVKCLNKSTIIAHIVNNKGKWGKGFVLSLSKKYPASKKNYHNNFKDNGVPELGTVDFVMVDDQKRIFVANMFAQDGIKKNNNDDNQYVCYEFLDVCLAKLSDFALMNRLSVQMPRIGSGLGGGDWSIIESLILINICYKMIDCTVLTL
;
A
#
# COMPACT_ATOMS: atom_id res chain seq x y z
N MET A 1 8.81 -0.28 11.60
CA MET A 1 10.16 -0.77 11.28
C MET A 1 10.89 0.35 10.58
N GLU A 2 12.17 0.51 10.84
CA GLU A 2 12.98 1.58 10.25
C GLU A 2 13.19 1.34 8.75
N LYS A 3 13.15 2.42 7.98
CA LYS A 3 13.51 2.42 6.55
C LYS A 3 14.97 2.77 6.41
N LYS A 4 15.68 2.01 5.58
CA LYS A 4 17.08 2.28 5.23
C LYS A 4 17.25 2.26 3.72
N TYR A 5 18.16 3.07 3.23
CA TYR A 5 18.39 3.26 1.80
C TYR A 5 19.87 3.08 1.52
N PHE A 6 20.18 2.29 0.49
CA PHE A 6 21.56 2.01 0.13
C PHE A 6 21.78 2.27 -1.35
N LYS A 7 22.97 2.76 -1.67
CA LYS A 7 23.45 2.98 -3.03
C LYS A 7 24.76 2.24 -3.22
N GLY A 8 24.89 1.51 -4.31
CA GLY A 8 26.09 0.74 -4.59
C GLY A 8 26.33 0.58 -6.09
N ASN A 9 27.58 0.26 -6.45
CA ASN A 9 27.91 -0.14 -7.82
C ASN A 9 27.68 -1.64 -7.98
N VAL A 10 27.21 -2.05 -9.16
CA VAL A 10 26.94 -3.46 -9.47
C VAL A 10 27.19 -3.74 -10.95
N ASP A 11 27.58 -4.97 -11.26
CA ASP A 11 27.64 -5.47 -12.63
C ASP A 11 26.27 -6.04 -13.03
N PHE A 12 25.59 -5.37 -13.96
CA PHE A 12 24.36 -5.85 -14.60
C PHE A 12 24.68 -6.70 -15.85
N ILE A 13 23.65 -7.24 -16.50
CA ILE A 13 23.80 -8.06 -17.72
C ILE A 13 24.44 -7.23 -18.85
N SER A 14 24.07 -5.95 -18.99
CA SER A 14 24.61 -5.06 -20.03
C SER A 14 25.92 -4.38 -19.66
N GLY A 15 26.34 -4.40 -18.38
CA GLY A 15 27.57 -3.75 -17.93
C GLY A 15 27.48 -3.17 -16.52
N GLN A 16 28.46 -2.35 -16.16
CA GLN A 16 28.53 -1.68 -14.86
C GLN A 16 27.44 -0.62 -14.71
N GLY A 17 26.87 -0.55 -13.52
CA GLY A 17 25.88 0.45 -13.18
C GLY A 17 25.77 0.70 -11.68
N CYS A 18 24.71 1.40 -11.31
CA CYS A 18 24.40 1.75 -9.93
C CYS A 18 23.04 1.16 -9.54
N ILE A 19 22.94 0.69 -8.30
CA ILE A 19 21.70 0.24 -7.69
C ILE A 19 21.39 1.12 -6.48
N LEU A 20 20.12 1.50 -6.33
CA LEU A 20 19.60 2.12 -5.12
C LEU A 20 18.49 1.22 -4.57
N SER A 21 18.54 0.89 -3.29
CA SER A 21 17.59 -0.03 -2.64
C SER A 21 17.00 0.58 -1.38
N GLU A 22 15.67 0.59 -1.28
CA GLU A 22 14.94 0.82 -0.03
C GLU A 22 14.70 -0.52 0.66
N PHE A 23 15.00 -0.58 1.96
CA PHE A 23 14.67 -1.70 2.83
C PHE A 23 13.75 -1.27 3.97
N ILE A 24 12.74 -2.10 4.27
CA ILE A 24 11.99 -2.03 5.52
C ILE A 24 12.37 -3.25 6.35
N GLY A 25 13.18 -3.03 7.39
CA GLY A 25 13.84 -4.13 8.09
C GLY A 25 14.77 -4.90 7.14
N ASP A 26 14.52 -6.19 6.97
CA ASP A 26 15.32 -7.08 6.11
C ASP A 26 14.77 -7.20 4.67
N VAL A 27 13.63 -6.59 4.34
CA VAL A 27 12.96 -6.77 3.06
C VAL A 27 13.23 -5.58 2.15
N ALA A 28 13.81 -5.81 0.97
CA ALA A 28 13.91 -4.80 -0.09
C ALA A 28 12.50 -4.46 -0.59
N THR A 29 12.05 -3.21 -0.53
CA THR A 29 10.68 -2.81 -0.89
C THR A 29 10.61 -2.06 -2.20
N ARG A 30 11.63 -1.27 -2.52
CA ARG A 30 11.77 -0.53 -3.78
C ARG A 30 13.22 -0.56 -4.21
N GLN A 31 13.44 -0.61 -5.51
CA GLN A 31 14.79 -0.62 -6.08
C GLN A 31 14.81 0.17 -7.38
N ILE A 32 15.92 0.86 -7.61
CA ILE A 32 16.22 1.61 -8.82
C ILE A 32 17.53 1.07 -9.36
N ASN A 33 17.52 0.60 -10.61
CA ASN A 33 18.71 0.12 -11.29
C ASN A 33 19.04 1.13 -12.39
N ILE A 34 20.29 1.59 -12.43
CA ILE A 34 20.76 2.60 -13.37
C ILE A 34 21.91 2.00 -14.17
N VAL A 35 21.73 1.85 -15.48
CA VAL A 35 22.75 1.34 -16.40
C VAL A 35 22.69 2.12 -17.71
N ASP A 36 23.85 2.53 -18.22
CA ASP A 36 23.98 3.36 -19.43
C ASP A 36 23.14 4.65 -19.43
N GLY A 37 22.88 5.22 -18.25
CA GLY A 37 22.07 6.43 -18.07
C GLY A 37 20.55 6.20 -18.05
N GLU A 38 20.10 4.95 -18.25
CA GLU A 38 18.70 4.55 -18.22
C GLU A 38 18.29 4.06 -16.81
N TYR A 39 17.03 4.33 -16.43
CA TYR A 39 16.50 4.03 -15.11
C TYR A 39 15.46 2.91 -15.15
N TYR A 40 15.62 1.92 -14.28
CA TYR A 40 14.74 0.77 -14.13
C TYR A 40 14.32 0.62 -12.68
N ALA A 41 13.25 1.33 -12.30
CA ALA A 41 12.67 1.27 -10.97
C ALA A 41 11.56 0.21 -10.86
N SER A 42 11.48 -0.44 -9.70
CA SER A 42 10.43 -1.41 -9.41
C SER A 42 10.21 -1.59 -7.91
N SER A 43 9.01 -2.06 -7.58
CA SER A 43 8.61 -2.60 -6.27
C SER A 43 8.08 -4.03 -6.35
N SER A 44 8.30 -4.71 -7.48
CA SER A 44 7.77 -6.05 -7.78
C SER A 44 8.88 -7.03 -8.10
N LEU A 45 8.84 -8.21 -7.47
CA LEU A 45 9.75 -9.33 -7.74
C LEU A 45 9.52 -9.97 -9.11
N LEU A 46 8.42 -9.65 -9.79
CA LEU A 46 8.11 -10.19 -11.11
C LEU A 46 8.65 -9.33 -12.25
N ASP A 47 9.07 -8.10 -11.94
CA ASP A 47 9.57 -7.19 -12.94
C ASP A 47 11.00 -7.57 -13.35
N LYS A 48 11.21 -7.64 -14.66
CA LYS A 48 12.51 -7.94 -15.25
C LYS A 48 12.77 -7.08 -16.47
N ASN A 49 14.05 -6.85 -16.75
CA ASN A 49 14.54 -6.20 -17.95
C ASN A 49 15.73 -7.00 -18.53
N GLU A 50 15.94 -6.95 -19.84
CA GLU A 50 17.00 -7.72 -20.51
C GLU A 50 18.42 -7.21 -20.17
N GLN A 51 18.58 -5.93 -19.85
CA GLN A 51 19.85 -5.31 -19.49
C GLN A 51 20.21 -5.49 -18.01
N VAL A 52 19.20 -5.60 -17.15
CA VAL A 52 19.37 -5.62 -15.68
C VAL A 52 19.15 -7.01 -15.08
N GLY A 53 18.20 -7.79 -15.60
CA GLY A 53 17.66 -8.97 -14.93
C GLY A 53 16.42 -8.63 -14.11
N PHE A 54 16.27 -9.22 -12.92
CA PHE A 54 15.19 -8.87 -12.00
C PHE A 54 15.40 -7.47 -11.41
N LEU A 55 14.33 -6.67 -11.37
CA LEU A 55 14.44 -5.27 -10.98
C LEU A 55 14.36 -5.03 -9.47
N LEU A 56 14.05 -6.05 -8.68
CA LEU A 56 13.97 -5.98 -7.23
C LEU A 56 14.64 -7.21 -6.60
N TYR A 57 15.50 -6.97 -5.63
CA TYR A 57 16.12 -8.01 -4.82
C TYR A 57 15.09 -8.79 -3.97
N ASP A 58 15.17 -10.12 -3.99
CA ASP A 58 14.23 -11.03 -3.34
C ASP A 58 14.73 -11.65 -2.03
N GLY A 59 16.03 -11.53 -1.75
CA GLY A 59 16.65 -12.02 -0.52
C GLY A 59 16.51 -11.06 0.68
N LYS A 60 17.23 -11.35 1.75
CA LYS A 60 17.26 -10.51 2.95
C LYS A 60 18.41 -9.52 2.92
N LYS A 61 18.19 -8.32 3.45
CA LYS A 61 19.25 -7.34 3.69
C LYS A 61 20.42 -7.88 4.50
N SER A 62 20.14 -8.77 5.46
CA SER A 62 21.14 -9.41 6.32
C SER A 62 22.03 -10.42 5.58
N ASP A 63 21.61 -10.88 4.40
CA ASP A 63 22.36 -11.79 3.53
C ASP A 63 23.15 -11.03 2.44
N LEU A 64 22.96 -9.71 2.31
CA LEU A 64 23.66 -8.86 1.36
C LEU A 64 24.98 -8.36 1.94
N ASP A 65 26.06 -8.50 1.17
CA ASP A 65 27.29 -7.76 1.44
C ASP A 65 27.11 -6.31 0.96
N LEU A 66 27.05 -5.40 1.93
CA LEU A 66 26.89 -3.96 1.70
C LEU A 66 28.16 -3.20 2.08
N SER A 67 29.31 -3.87 2.22
CA SER A 67 30.58 -3.22 2.61
C SER A 67 30.98 -2.06 1.71
N ASP A 68 30.68 -2.20 0.41
CA ASP A 68 31.01 -1.24 -0.64
C ASP A 68 29.82 -0.34 -1.00
N SER A 69 28.72 -0.43 -0.25
CA SER A 69 27.52 0.39 -0.42
C SER A 69 27.52 1.59 0.54
N GLU A 70 26.99 2.71 0.06
CA GLU A 70 26.74 3.91 0.83
C GLU A 70 25.31 3.89 1.38
N GLU A 71 25.11 4.08 2.69
CA GLU A 71 23.78 4.36 3.26
C GLU A 71 23.41 5.81 2.93
N ILE A 72 22.35 6.01 2.14
CA ILE A 72 21.89 7.32 1.66
C ILE A 72 20.64 7.78 2.42
N SER A 73 20.28 9.06 2.27
CA SER A 73 19.05 9.58 2.87
C SER A 73 17.80 9.19 2.07
N ASN A 74 16.64 9.26 2.72
CA ASN A 74 15.34 9.09 2.03
C ASN A 74 15.17 10.14 0.93
N GLU A 75 15.60 11.39 1.16
CA GLU A 75 15.49 12.47 0.19
C GLU A 75 16.32 12.19 -1.07
N GLU A 76 17.53 11.64 -0.93
CA GLU A 76 18.32 11.22 -2.09
C GLU A 76 17.63 10.10 -2.87
N PHE A 77 17.15 9.05 -2.17
CA PHE A 77 16.44 7.95 -2.82
C PHE A 77 15.19 8.44 -3.57
N GLU A 78 14.38 9.28 -2.94
CA GLU A 78 13.14 9.81 -3.52
C GLU A 78 13.40 10.72 -4.72
N SER A 79 14.48 11.50 -4.71
CA SER A 79 14.88 12.30 -5.87
C SER A 79 15.11 11.41 -7.09
N VAL A 80 15.90 10.34 -6.92
CA VAL A 80 16.22 9.41 -8.01
C VAL A 80 15.00 8.57 -8.40
N TRP A 81 14.15 8.20 -7.43
CA TRP A 81 12.90 7.50 -7.68
C TRP A 81 11.98 8.33 -8.56
N MET A 82 11.80 9.62 -8.24
CA MET A 82 10.98 10.53 -9.02
C MET A 82 11.48 10.65 -10.47
N ASP A 83 12.79 10.79 -10.68
CA ASP A 83 13.39 10.86 -12.01
C ASP A 83 13.14 9.56 -12.82
N SER A 84 13.05 8.42 -12.15
CA SER A 84 12.77 7.13 -12.79
C SER A 84 11.31 6.96 -13.26
N LEU A 85 10.37 7.76 -12.75
CA LEU A 85 8.94 7.57 -13.01
C LEU A 85 8.51 7.98 -14.42
N ASP A 86 9.26 8.88 -15.07
CA ASP A 86 8.96 9.31 -16.44
C ASP A 86 8.98 8.14 -17.44
N SER A 87 9.79 7.12 -17.15
CA SER A 87 9.90 5.89 -17.92
C SER A 87 8.73 4.90 -17.72
N PHE A 88 7.89 5.07 -16.70
CA PHE A 88 6.91 4.05 -16.27
C PHE A 88 5.46 4.55 -16.06
N LYS A 89 4.96 5.39 -16.98
CA LYS A 89 3.62 6.00 -16.90
C LYS A 89 2.44 5.03 -16.68
N GLU A 90 2.55 3.74 -16.97
CA GLU A 90 1.44 2.78 -16.83
C GLU A 90 1.25 2.22 -15.41
N LYS A 91 2.32 2.10 -14.61
CA LYS A 91 2.26 1.51 -13.25
C LYS A 91 1.82 2.49 -12.18
N ASN A 92 1.77 3.79 -12.49
CA ASN A 92 1.41 4.86 -11.55
C ASN A 92 -0.08 5.23 -11.59
N ARG A 93 -0.97 4.28 -11.90
CA ARG A 93 -2.40 4.57 -12.10
C ARG A 93 -3.28 3.65 -11.27
N ILE A 94 -4.40 4.20 -10.82
CA ILE A 94 -5.49 3.40 -10.24
C ILE A 94 -6.24 2.72 -11.38
N LYS A 95 -6.40 1.40 -11.29
CA LYS A 95 -7.26 0.62 -12.20
C LYS A 95 -8.70 0.66 -11.67
N TYR A 96 -9.64 1.14 -12.48
CA TYR A 96 -11.06 1.15 -12.13
C TYR A 96 -11.79 0.00 -12.84
N LEU A 97 -12.46 -0.86 -12.06
CA LEU A 97 -13.19 -2.00 -12.59
C LEU A 97 -14.58 -2.11 -11.95
N SER A 98 -15.54 -2.69 -12.66
CA SER A 98 -16.86 -3.00 -12.09
C SER A 98 -16.81 -4.30 -11.29
N GLY A 99 -17.34 -4.29 -10.07
CA GLY A 99 -17.45 -5.48 -9.24
C GLY A 99 -17.47 -5.22 -7.73
N ASP A 100 -17.53 -6.31 -6.96
CA ASP A 100 -17.48 -6.28 -5.50
C ASP A 100 -16.03 -6.39 -5.01
N ALA A 101 -15.51 -5.36 -4.36
CA ALA A 101 -14.14 -5.33 -3.83
C ALA A 101 -13.83 -6.44 -2.81
N VAL A 102 -14.84 -7.13 -2.26
CA VAL A 102 -14.65 -8.30 -1.39
C VAL A 102 -14.20 -9.55 -2.19
N LYS A 103 -14.41 -9.57 -3.51
CA LYS A 103 -13.95 -10.62 -4.42
C LYS A 103 -12.60 -10.21 -5.00
N CYS A 104 -11.52 -10.67 -4.38
CA CYS A 104 -10.15 -10.44 -4.88
C CYS A 104 -9.99 -10.96 -6.30
N LEU A 105 -9.46 -10.09 -7.18
CA LEU A 105 -9.14 -10.44 -8.55
C LEU A 105 -7.91 -11.37 -8.64
N ASN A 106 -6.98 -11.21 -7.69
CA ASN A 106 -5.72 -11.94 -7.64
C ASN A 106 -5.50 -12.57 -6.25
N LYS A 107 -4.50 -13.46 -6.17
CA LYS A 107 -3.88 -13.86 -4.90
C LYS A 107 -2.92 -12.76 -4.42
N SER A 108 -2.47 -12.83 -3.18
CA SER A 108 -1.55 -11.85 -2.59
C SER A 108 -2.14 -10.44 -2.72
N THR A 109 -3.30 -10.25 -2.10
CA THR A 109 -4.08 -9.00 -2.21
C THR A 109 -4.48 -8.54 -0.82
N ILE A 110 -4.38 -7.23 -0.60
CA ILE A 110 -4.94 -6.58 0.56
C ILE A 110 -6.18 -5.78 0.18
N ILE A 111 -7.30 -6.09 0.83
CA ILE A 111 -8.55 -5.36 0.70
C ILE A 111 -8.52 -4.18 1.68
N ALA A 112 -8.38 -2.97 1.18
CA ALA A 112 -8.35 -1.76 2.00
C ALA A 112 -9.74 -1.14 2.11
N HIS A 113 -10.13 -0.75 3.33
CA HIS A 113 -11.36 0.03 3.57
C HIS A 113 -11.22 0.92 4.82
N ILE A 114 -12.07 1.93 4.92
CA ILE A 114 -12.10 2.86 6.04
C ILE A 114 -13.09 2.37 7.10
N VAL A 115 -12.67 2.37 8.36
CA VAL A 115 -13.49 2.10 9.54
C VAL A 115 -13.58 3.32 10.45
N ASN A 116 -14.66 3.38 11.24
CA ASN A 116 -14.86 4.44 12.23
C ASN A 116 -14.22 4.10 13.58
N ASN A 117 -13.90 5.14 14.34
CA ASN A 117 -13.42 5.06 15.72
C ASN A 117 -14.54 4.86 16.78
N LYS A 118 -15.75 4.43 16.41
CA LYS A 118 -16.91 4.29 17.33
C LYS A 118 -17.37 2.83 17.54
N GLY A 119 -16.60 1.85 17.05
CA GLY A 119 -16.95 0.43 17.15
C GLY A 119 -18.17 0.03 16.34
N LYS A 120 -18.64 0.85 15.38
CA LYS A 120 -19.85 0.56 14.61
C LYS A 120 -19.52 -0.15 13.30
N TRP A 121 -20.20 -1.25 13.06
CA TRP A 121 -19.99 -2.09 11.88
C TRP A 121 -21.33 -2.67 11.40
N GLY A 122 -22.00 -1.99 10.46
CA GLY A 122 -23.35 -2.40 10.07
C GLY A 122 -23.96 -1.76 8.83
N LYS A 123 -23.24 -0.93 8.07
CA LYS A 123 -23.76 -0.31 6.83
C LYS A 123 -22.67 -0.19 5.77
N GLY A 124 -23.05 -0.37 4.51
CA GLY A 124 -22.14 -0.27 3.37
C GLY A 124 -21.25 -1.50 3.18
N PHE A 125 -20.03 -1.27 2.68
CA PHE A 125 -19.05 -2.30 2.28
C PHE A 125 -18.80 -3.37 3.36
N VAL A 126 -18.79 -2.97 4.62
CA VAL A 126 -18.50 -3.85 5.75
C VAL A 126 -19.46 -5.05 5.88
N LEU A 127 -20.68 -4.94 5.31
CA LEU A 127 -21.68 -6.02 5.31
C LEU A 127 -21.28 -7.17 4.37
N SER A 128 -20.93 -6.87 3.11
CA SER A 128 -20.45 -7.90 2.18
C SER A 128 -19.11 -8.47 2.66
N LEU A 129 -18.24 -7.61 3.21
CA LEU A 129 -16.96 -8.02 3.77
C LEU A 129 -17.12 -9.04 4.90
N SER A 130 -18.04 -8.80 5.84
CA SER A 130 -18.27 -9.71 6.97
C SER A 130 -18.93 -11.03 6.58
N LYS A 131 -19.76 -11.00 5.53
CA LYS A 131 -20.38 -12.22 5.01
C LYS A 131 -19.31 -13.18 4.48
N LYS A 132 -18.24 -12.66 3.87
CA LYS A 132 -17.15 -13.48 3.33
C LYS A 132 -16.02 -13.72 4.33
N TYR A 133 -15.61 -12.69 5.06
CA TYR A 133 -14.44 -12.70 5.95
C TYR A 133 -14.83 -12.22 7.36
N PRO A 134 -15.56 -13.04 8.15
CA PRO A 134 -16.02 -12.67 9.49
C PRO A 134 -14.87 -12.34 10.46
N ALA A 135 -13.66 -12.86 10.21
CA ALA A 135 -12.47 -12.58 11.00
C ALA A 135 -12.12 -11.07 11.05
N SER A 136 -12.32 -10.33 9.96
CA SER A 136 -12.04 -8.88 9.90
C SER A 136 -12.93 -8.11 10.88
N LYS A 137 -14.24 -8.41 10.91
CA LYS A 137 -15.19 -7.81 11.88
C LYS A 137 -14.83 -8.16 13.32
N LYS A 138 -14.46 -9.43 13.58
CA LYS A 138 -14.04 -9.87 14.91
C LYS A 138 -12.81 -9.08 15.39
N ASN A 139 -11.81 -8.90 14.52
CA ASN A 139 -10.61 -8.17 14.88
C ASN A 139 -10.88 -6.68 15.11
N TYR A 140 -11.66 -6.05 14.23
CA TYR A 140 -12.12 -4.68 14.43
C TYR A 140 -12.76 -4.49 15.82
N HIS A 141 -13.70 -5.34 16.22
CA HIS A 141 -14.33 -5.24 17.54
C HIS A 141 -13.40 -5.56 18.71
N ASN A 142 -12.39 -6.42 18.53
CA ASN A 142 -11.40 -6.69 19.59
C ASN A 142 -10.63 -5.43 19.98
N ASN A 143 -10.39 -4.52 19.04
CA ASN A 143 -9.74 -3.24 19.31
C ASN A 143 -10.57 -2.30 20.23
N PHE A 144 -11.86 -2.60 20.48
CA PHE A 144 -12.75 -1.85 21.37
C PHE A 144 -13.06 -2.57 22.69
N LYS A 145 -12.44 -3.72 22.95
CA LYS A 145 -12.55 -4.42 24.23
C LYS A 145 -11.69 -3.73 25.28
N ASP A 146 -11.97 -3.99 26.56
CA ASP A 146 -11.17 -3.54 27.69
C ASP A 146 -10.92 -2.01 27.70
N ASN A 147 -11.94 -1.25 27.28
CA ASN A 147 -11.90 0.22 27.10
C ASN A 147 -10.93 0.72 26.02
N GLY A 148 -10.51 -0.15 25.10
CA GLY A 148 -9.74 0.23 23.92
C GLY A 148 -10.51 1.21 23.03
N VAL A 149 -9.80 2.26 22.59
CA VAL A 149 -10.30 3.20 21.58
C VAL A 149 -9.17 3.38 20.58
N PRO A 150 -9.26 2.77 19.39
CA PRO A 150 -8.21 2.88 18.40
C PRO A 150 -8.01 4.32 17.96
N GLU A 151 -6.76 4.76 17.97
CA GLU A 151 -6.39 6.07 17.47
C GLU A 151 -6.61 6.14 15.96
N LEU A 152 -7.06 7.30 15.49
CA LEU A 152 -7.13 7.54 14.05
C LEU A 152 -5.72 7.48 13.44
N GLY A 153 -5.62 7.01 12.21
CA GLY A 153 -4.35 6.70 11.56
C GLY A 153 -3.83 5.29 11.88
N THR A 154 -4.48 4.54 12.75
CA THR A 154 -4.18 3.12 12.98
C THR A 154 -4.69 2.28 11.82
N VAL A 155 -3.93 1.26 11.43
CA VAL A 155 -4.38 0.23 10.48
C VAL A 155 -4.29 -1.13 11.15
N ASP A 156 -5.43 -1.80 11.21
CA ASP A 156 -5.50 -3.17 11.67
C ASP A 156 -5.47 -4.13 10.46
N PHE A 157 -4.37 -4.85 10.32
CA PHE A 157 -4.11 -5.80 9.24
C PHE A 157 -4.53 -7.22 9.64
N VAL A 158 -5.48 -7.79 8.93
CA VAL A 158 -6.04 -9.12 9.23
C VAL A 158 -5.84 -10.05 8.05
N MET A 159 -5.09 -11.14 8.23
CA MET A 159 -5.04 -12.21 7.25
C MET A 159 -6.37 -12.99 7.30
N VAL A 160 -7.09 -13.05 6.18
CA VAL A 160 -8.43 -13.65 6.10
C VAL A 160 -8.50 -14.90 5.21
N ASP A 161 -7.47 -15.14 4.39
CA ASP A 161 -7.28 -16.37 3.61
C ASP A 161 -5.77 -16.60 3.46
N ASP A 162 -5.23 -17.59 4.17
CA ASP A 162 -3.80 -17.91 4.15
C ASP A 162 -3.36 -18.51 2.79
N GLN A 163 -4.15 -19.44 2.24
CA GLN A 163 -3.84 -20.13 0.98
C GLN A 163 -3.73 -19.18 -0.21
N LYS A 164 -4.59 -18.16 -0.25
CA LYS A 164 -4.56 -17.11 -1.29
C LYS A 164 -3.79 -15.87 -0.85
N ARG A 165 -3.29 -15.83 0.39
CA ARG A 165 -2.63 -14.67 1.00
C ARG A 165 -3.47 -13.39 0.87
N ILE A 166 -4.74 -13.47 1.29
CA ILE A 166 -5.64 -12.32 1.29
C ILE A 166 -5.64 -11.68 2.67
N PHE A 167 -5.46 -10.37 2.68
CA PHE A 167 -5.51 -9.53 3.86
C PHE A 167 -6.67 -8.54 3.77
N VAL A 168 -7.11 -8.05 4.92
CA VAL A 168 -8.00 -6.88 5.05
C VAL A 168 -7.28 -5.84 5.88
N ALA A 169 -7.26 -4.59 5.41
CA ALA A 169 -6.80 -3.44 6.18
C ALA A 169 -8.01 -2.64 6.68
N ASN A 170 -8.27 -2.74 7.99
CA ASN A 170 -9.23 -1.87 8.68
C ASN A 170 -8.53 -0.53 9.00
N MET A 171 -8.69 0.48 8.14
CA MET A 171 -8.04 1.78 8.30
C MET A 171 -8.91 2.72 9.15
N PHE A 172 -8.46 3.05 10.36
CA PHE A 172 -9.17 3.95 11.26
C PHE A 172 -8.98 5.41 10.82
N ALA A 173 -9.76 5.84 9.84
CA ALA A 173 -9.68 7.17 9.26
C ALA A 173 -11.03 7.91 9.21
N GLN A 174 -12.00 7.45 10.02
CA GLN A 174 -13.30 8.09 10.15
C GLN A 174 -13.60 8.38 11.62
N ASP A 175 -13.74 9.66 11.98
CA ASP A 175 -14.16 10.06 13.32
C ASP A 175 -15.67 10.17 13.39
N GLY A 176 -16.34 9.23 14.07
CA GLY A 176 -17.80 9.24 14.13
C GLY A 176 -18.50 8.48 13.01
N ILE A 177 -19.81 8.67 12.91
CA ILE A 177 -20.69 7.98 11.95
C ILE A 177 -21.79 8.94 11.52
N LYS A 178 -22.20 8.83 10.25
CA LYS A 178 -23.37 9.53 9.72
C LYS A 178 -24.63 9.15 10.50
N LYS A 179 -25.33 10.14 11.03
CA LYS A 179 -26.49 9.96 11.94
C LYS A 179 -27.75 9.54 11.18
N ASN A 180 -28.01 10.17 10.04
CA ASN A 180 -29.17 9.92 9.18
C ASN A 180 -28.87 10.33 7.73
N ASN A 181 -29.81 10.18 6.80
CA ASN A 181 -29.55 10.44 5.39
C ASN A 181 -29.31 11.93 5.06
N ASN A 182 -29.89 12.86 5.85
CA ASN A 182 -29.78 14.31 5.66
C ASN A 182 -28.53 14.92 6.32
N ASP A 183 -27.68 14.08 6.90
CA ASP A 183 -26.45 14.49 7.57
C ASP A 183 -25.30 14.56 6.56
N ASP A 184 -24.98 15.76 6.11
CA ASP A 184 -23.98 16.01 5.07
C ASP A 184 -22.59 16.35 5.65
N ASN A 185 -22.35 16.01 6.91
CA ASN A 185 -21.04 16.19 7.53
C ASN A 185 -19.99 15.23 6.94
N GLN A 186 -18.75 15.72 6.83
CA GLN A 186 -17.59 14.89 6.52
C GLN A 186 -17.09 14.21 7.80
N TYR A 187 -17.05 12.88 7.79
CA TYR A 187 -16.54 12.06 8.89
C TYR A 187 -15.18 11.44 8.60
N VAL A 188 -14.84 11.27 7.31
CA VAL A 188 -13.49 10.85 6.91
C VAL A 188 -12.52 11.98 7.20
N CYS A 189 -11.43 11.63 7.86
CA CYS A 189 -10.35 12.55 8.18
C CYS A 189 -9.20 12.29 7.20
N TYR A 190 -9.01 13.19 6.23
CA TYR A 190 -8.00 12.99 5.18
C TYR A 190 -6.58 12.85 5.72
N GLU A 191 -6.22 13.62 6.75
CA GLU A 191 -4.93 13.52 7.44
C GLU A 191 -4.68 12.09 7.95
N PHE A 192 -5.66 11.50 8.65
CA PHE A 192 -5.52 10.14 9.16
C PHE A 192 -5.65 9.08 8.07
N LEU A 193 -6.37 9.37 6.98
CA LEU A 193 -6.41 8.50 5.80
C LEU A 193 -5.04 8.44 5.12
N ASP A 194 -4.35 9.57 4.98
CA ASP A 194 -2.99 9.65 4.44
C ASP A 194 -2.03 8.79 5.27
N VAL A 195 -2.06 8.95 6.61
CA VAL A 195 -1.28 8.09 7.54
C VAL A 195 -1.62 6.61 7.37
N CYS A 196 -2.90 6.26 7.22
CA CYS A 196 -3.32 4.88 7.00
C CYS A 196 -2.81 4.33 5.66
N LEU A 197 -2.87 5.12 4.58
CA LEU A 197 -2.41 4.72 3.25
C LEU A 197 -0.89 4.55 3.21
N ALA A 198 -0.14 5.40 3.92
CA ALA A 198 1.30 5.25 4.08
C ALA A 198 1.63 3.90 4.76
N LYS A 199 0.97 3.58 5.88
CA LYS A 199 1.14 2.28 6.58
C LYS A 199 0.70 1.09 5.72
N LEU A 200 -0.41 1.24 4.98
CA LEU A 200 -0.89 0.23 4.02
C LEU A 200 0.14 -0.05 2.94
N SER A 201 0.76 0.99 2.38
CA SER A 201 1.77 0.86 1.33
C SER A 201 2.98 0.08 1.82
N ASP A 202 3.51 0.41 3.01
CA ASP A 202 4.66 -0.27 3.59
C ASP A 202 4.32 -1.74 3.87
N PHE A 203 3.15 -2.02 4.44
CA PHE A 203 2.69 -3.39 4.67
C PHE A 203 2.54 -4.17 3.34
N ALA A 204 1.97 -3.56 2.31
CA ALA A 204 1.79 -4.18 1.02
C ALA A 204 3.13 -4.51 0.34
N LEU A 205 4.09 -3.58 0.38
CA LEU A 205 5.43 -3.79 -0.19
C LEU A 205 6.18 -4.92 0.51
N MET A 206 6.21 -4.90 1.84
CA MET A 206 6.87 -5.95 2.63
C MET A 206 6.28 -7.34 2.39
N ASN A 207 4.97 -7.41 2.14
CA ASN A 207 4.25 -8.66 1.94
C ASN A 207 4.02 -9.02 0.46
N ARG A 208 4.54 -8.23 -0.49
CA ARG A 208 4.34 -8.41 -1.93
C ARG A 208 2.85 -8.51 -2.30
N LEU A 209 2.06 -7.56 -1.81
CA LEU A 209 0.60 -7.54 -2.00
C LEU A 209 0.17 -6.46 -3.00
N SER A 210 -0.79 -6.82 -3.84
CA SER A 210 -1.61 -5.86 -4.58
C SER A 210 -2.67 -5.23 -3.66
N VAL A 211 -3.06 -3.99 -3.93
CA VAL A 211 -4.11 -3.29 -3.19
C VAL A 211 -5.41 -3.32 -3.98
N GLN A 212 -6.49 -3.72 -3.31
CA GLN A 212 -7.84 -3.70 -3.84
C GLN A 212 -8.77 -2.97 -2.88
N MET A 213 -9.66 -2.10 -3.35
CA MET A 213 -10.57 -1.36 -2.48
C MET A 213 -11.88 -1.00 -3.19
N PRO A 214 -12.98 -0.74 -2.46
CA PRO A 214 -14.12 -0.04 -3.02
C PRO A 214 -13.80 1.45 -3.19
N ARG A 215 -14.75 2.27 -3.65
CA ARG A 215 -14.66 3.74 -3.46
C ARG A 215 -14.78 4.09 -1.97
N ILE A 216 -13.64 4.04 -1.26
CA ILE A 216 -13.55 4.33 0.17
C ILE A 216 -13.92 5.79 0.49
N GLY A 217 -14.48 6.02 1.66
CA GLY A 217 -14.69 7.35 2.27
C GLY A 217 -15.72 8.29 1.63
N SER A 218 -16.05 8.13 0.34
CA SER A 218 -16.92 9.05 -0.39
C SER A 218 -18.44 8.83 -0.21
N GLY A 219 -18.83 7.71 0.41
CA GLY A 219 -20.22 7.41 0.76
C GLY A 219 -20.59 7.89 2.16
N LEU A 220 -20.77 6.94 3.09
CA LEU A 220 -21.13 7.23 4.49
C LEU A 220 -20.10 8.07 5.26
N GLY A 221 -18.89 8.20 4.72
CA GLY A 221 -17.82 9.03 5.27
C GLY A 221 -17.88 10.50 4.85
N GLY A 222 -18.69 10.85 3.85
CA GLY A 222 -18.88 12.23 3.39
C GLY A 222 -17.66 12.88 2.72
N GLY A 223 -16.66 12.10 2.33
CA GLY A 223 -15.45 12.62 1.69
C GLY A 223 -15.61 12.90 0.19
N ASP A 224 -14.82 13.83 -0.33
CA ASP A 224 -14.61 14.04 -1.76
C ASP A 224 -13.68 12.96 -2.29
N TRP A 225 -14.15 12.20 -3.28
CA TRP A 225 -13.35 11.16 -3.90
C TRP A 225 -12.11 11.70 -4.61
N SER A 226 -12.15 12.90 -5.18
CA SER A 226 -11.00 13.47 -5.93
C SER A 226 -9.80 13.69 -5.01
N ILE A 227 -10.05 14.08 -3.75
CA ILE A 227 -9.04 14.22 -2.71
C ILE A 227 -8.52 12.82 -2.31
N ILE A 228 -9.42 11.88 -2.05
CA ILE A 228 -9.06 10.50 -1.66
C ILE A 228 -8.25 9.80 -2.76
N GLU A 229 -8.63 9.97 -4.01
CA GLU A 229 -7.94 9.46 -5.18
C GLU A 229 -6.51 9.98 -5.26
N SER A 230 -6.31 11.28 -5.00
CA SER A 230 -4.99 11.89 -4.96
C SER A 230 -4.13 11.30 -3.84
N LEU A 231 -4.69 11.07 -2.64
CA LEU A 231 -3.98 10.40 -1.54
C LEU A 231 -3.58 8.97 -1.89
N ILE A 232 -4.45 8.22 -2.59
CA ILE A 232 -4.13 6.86 -3.06
C ILE A 232 -3.00 6.91 -4.09
N LEU A 233 -3.04 7.84 -5.05
CA LEU A 233 -1.98 8.00 -6.05
C LEU A 233 -0.63 8.26 -5.39
N ILE A 234 -0.57 9.18 -4.43
CA ILE A 234 0.65 9.59 -3.72
C ILE A 234 1.21 8.45 -2.85
N ASN A 235 0.35 7.72 -2.12
CA ASN A 235 0.83 6.73 -1.16
C ASN A 235 1.03 5.32 -1.75
N ILE A 236 0.22 4.95 -2.75
CA ILE A 236 0.16 3.57 -3.27
C ILE A 236 0.79 3.52 -4.67
N CYS A 237 0.22 4.26 -5.62
CA CYS A 237 0.62 4.14 -7.03
C CYS A 237 2.02 4.72 -7.29
N TYR A 238 2.41 5.79 -6.62
CA TYR A 238 3.76 6.36 -6.69
C TYR A 238 4.85 5.35 -6.33
N LYS A 239 4.54 4.40 -5.43
CA LYS A 239 5.44 3.30 -5.06
C LYS A 239 5.31 2.07 -5.98
N MET A 240 4.69 2.23 -7.16
CA MET A 240 4.42 1.18 -8.15
C MET A 240 3.64 -0.03 -7.61
N ILE A 241 2.84 0.16 -6.55
CA ILE A 241 1.98 -0.90 -6.02
C ILE A 241 0.73 -0.99 -6.91
N ASP A 242 0.44 -2.20 -7.42
CA ASP A 242 -0.78 -2.46 -8.16
C ASP A 242 -2.03 -2.11 -7.33
N CYS A 243 -2.81 -1.14 -7.80
CA CYS A 243 -3.98 -0.63 -7.10
C CYS A 243 -5.24 -0.72 -7.96
N THR A 244 -6.27 -1.40 -7.45
CA THR A 244 -7.57 -1.52 -8.13
C THR A 244 -8.70 -0.99 -7.26
N VAL A 245 -9.49 -0.06 -7.80
CA VAL A 245 -10.74 0.41 -7.21
C VAL A 245 -11.90 -0.28 -7.92
N LEU A 246 -12.74 -0.98 -7.14
CA LEU A 246 -13.93 -1.66 -7.64
C LEU A 246 -15.20 -0.87 -7.32
N THR A 247 -16.04 -0.66 -8.33
CA THR A 247 -17.33 0.02 -8.23
C THR A 247 -18.46 -0.95 -8.55
N LEU A 248 -19.50 -0.96 -7.70
CA LEU A 248 -20.75 -1.67 -7.97
C LEU A 248 -21.65 -0.89 -8.93
#